data_AF-A0A2V8Q0D0-F1
#
_entry.id   AF-A0A2V8Q0D0-F1
#
_cell.length_a   1.000
_cell.length_b   1.000
_cell.length_c   1.000
_cell.angle_alpha   90.00
_cell.angle_beta   90.00
_cell.angle_gamma   90.00
#
_symmetry.space_group_name_H-M   'P 1'
#
loop_
_entity.id
_entity.type
_entity.pdbx_description
1 polymer ?
#
loop_
_entity_poly.entity_id
_entity_poly.type
_entity_poly.pdbx_seq_one_letter_code
_entity_poly.pdbx_strand_id
1 'polypeptide(L)'
;MHRKNYISSLSEISDLRSEKREISNLRSEISCHHRILSAFFLTSVIACGATLAFGVINPSDAKPDRGASRARVVSAKSSAVEPAAAALFNYKWNVDNRQFPLLSFFSEQLKPGLDLSLSYPMAQFRFLIFETLDYDDARVRYFLPSISGDGKGVHFIEFEPTQTKNNFVSIDEEKLRLVDNGAQKTIRASDGTRYVFVRYPDGEFRCAEIQDPGNNHLNFIYTSNGSMLHGVVDSAGRTITFNYADNGIGSVTQTWMANAMGVQKTWIVGDQSAGASLASSYSKAPGFTSFKKVPANALVQHYTAEMEASDRVLAQIFGGPNAVAAGNGFEPAGLADSYPRYRGDIIGDDGKLRRGHLSYAVHLYGNPSGTGDSPLYIPTGFTMHSPQPSPTDAAVTFYYPKLGNLTAVTLAVFHVADFEIRPEGDRVRIGNIAGMGGLTPLYRHSHIEFYRGNTGLPPAEARIRLRIDPATVFARMQSVAGAN
;
A
#
# COMPACT_ATOMS: atom_id res chain seq x y z
N MET A 1 17.93 55.77 25.15
CA MET A 1 18.77 56.90 24.73
C MET A 1 20.18 56.39 24.41
N HIS A 2 20.47 56.14 23.13
CA HIS A 2 21.74 56.44 22.44
C HIS A 2 21.73 55.74 21.06
N ARG A 3 21.44 56.53 20.03
CA ARG A 3 21.65 56.22 18.61
C ARG A 3 23.13 56.44 18.27
N LYS A 4 23.70 55.58 17.42
CA LYS A 4 24.89 55.90 16.62
C LYS A 4 24.53 55.83 15.13
N ASN A 5 24.90 56.90 14.45
CA ASN A 5 24.78 57.14 13.02
C ASN A 5 25.84 56.35 12.23
N TYR A 6 25.55 56.02 10.97
CA TYR A 6 26.55 56.11 9.90
C TYR A 6 25.89 56.66 8.62
N ILE A 7 26.63 57.57 8.00
CA ILE A 7 26.28 58.48 6.91
C ILE A 7 26.98 57.99 5.63
N SER A 8 26.23 58.07 4.51
CA SER A 8 26.58 58.27 3.09
C SER A 8 27.90 57.79 2.47
N SER A 9 27.81 57.23 1.25
CA SER A 9 28.31 57.94 0.05
C SER A 9 27.64 57.41 -1.23
N LEU A 10 27.08 58.33 -2.00
CA LEU A 10 26.53 58.19 -3.35
C LEU A 10 27.38 59.10 -4.26
N SER A 11 27.87 58.59 -5.39
CA SER A 11 28.36 59.34 -6.56
C SER A 11 28.75 58.32 -7.63
N GLU A 12 28.56 58.46 -8.93
CA GLU A 12 27.75 59.32 -9.80
C GLU A 12 27.91 58.70 -11.21
N ILE A 13 26.98 59.01 -12.09
CA ILE A 13 26.83 58.52 -13.47
C ILE A 13 27.67 59.37 -14.44
N SER A 14 28.25 58.75 -15.47
CA SER A 14 28.34 59.18 -16.89
C SER A 14 29.51 58.46 -17.58
N ASP A 15 29.62 58.23 -18.89
CA ASP A 15 28.78 58.17 -20.10
C ASP A 15 29.78 57.82 -21.25
N LEU A 16 29.27 57.58 -22.47
CA LEU A 16 29.98 57.37 -23.78
C LEU A 16 30.29 55.91 -24.19
N ARG A 17 29.55 55.30 -25.13
CA ARG A 17 29.64 55.42 -26.61
C ARG A 17 31.03 55.17 -27.19
N SER A 18 31.19 54.10 -27.99
CA SER A 18 31.63 54.14 -29.41
C SER A 18 32.17 52.77 -29.90
N GLU A 19 31.98 52.51 -31.20
CA GLU A 19 32.54 51.45 -32.09
C GLU A 19 31.96 50.03 -31.93
N LYS A 20 31.23 49.39 -32.87
CA LYS A 20 31.03 49.50 -34.33
C LYS A 20 32.29 49.34 -35.22
N ARG A 21 32.60 48.09 -35.55
CA ARG A 21 33.21 47.58 -36.81
C ARG A 21 32.64 46.17 -37.04
N GLU A 22 31.81 45.85 -38.02
CA GLU A 22 32.01 45.81 -39.49
C GLU A 22 33.26 45.03 -39.92
N ILE A 23 33.08 43.74 -40.26
CA ILE A 23 33.73 43.09 -41.41
C ILE A 23 32.71 42.17 -42.08
N SER A 24 32.42 42.48 -43.34
CA SER A 24 31.66 41.75 -44.34
C SER A 24 32.56 40.81 -45.17
N ASN A 25 31.91 39.90 -45.93
CA ASN A 25 32.41 39.01 -46.99
C ASN A 25 32.79 37.60 -46.48
N LEU A 26 32.32 36.47 -47.04
CA LEU A 26 31.92 36.17 -48.41
C LEU A 26 30.67 35.26 -48.51
N ARG A 27 29.85 35.53 -49.53
CA ARG A 27 29.01 34.57 -50.25
C ARG A 27 29.87 33.71 -51.18
N SER A 28 29.52 32.42 -51.31
CA SER A 28 29.20 31.73 -52.59
C SER A 28 29.17 30.21 -52.33
N GLU A 29 28.01 29.55 -52.50
CA GLU A 29 27.76 28.52 -53.55
C GLU A 29 27.91 27.09 -52.96
N ILE A 30 27.08 26.06 -53.19
CA ILE A 30 26.05 25.72 -54.18
C ILE A 30 25.10 24.66 -53.56
N SER A 31 23.79 24.89 -53.74
CA SER A 31 22.73 23.97 -54.19
C SER A 31 22.86 22.44 -54.00
N CYS A 32 21.85 21.80 -53.38
CA CYS A 32 20.91 20.94 -54.14
C CYS A 32 19.67 20.48 -53.32
N HIS A 33 18.53 20.49 -54.03
CA HIS A 33 17.24 19.80 -53.82
C HIS A 33 16.07 20.43 -53.02
N HIS A 34 15.19 21.07 -53.83
CA HIS A 34 13.72 21.20 -53.77
C HIS A 34 12.97 20.00 -53.14
N ARG A 35 11.97 20.18 -52.26
CA ARG A 35 10.52 20.56 -52.45
C ARG A 35 9.63 19.56 -53.21
N ILE A 36 8.68 18.93 -52.51
CA ILE A 36 7.30 18.53 -52.95
C ILE A 36 6.38 18.57 -51.69
N LEU A 37 5.51 19.59 -51.51
CA LEU A 37 4.02 19.60 -51.63
C LEU A 37 3.30 18.50 -50.81
N SER A 38 2.57 18.79 -49.72
CA SER A 38 1.20 19.35 -49.59
C SER A 38 0.03 18.45 -50.06
N ALA A 39 -0.95 18.32 -49.15
CA ALA A 39 -2.39 18.04 -49.32
C ALA A 39 -2.89 16.58 -49.44
N PHE A 40 -3.85 16.22 -48.56
CA PHE A 40 -5.11 15.48 -48.80
C PHE A 40 -5.87 15.42 -47.45
N PHE A 41 -6.81 16.31 -47.14
CA PHE A 41 -8.27 16.31 -47.42
C PHE A 41 -9.08 15.10 -46.92
N LEU A 42 -9.81 15.36 -45.83
CA LEU A 42 -11.20 15.04 -45.48
C LEU A 42 -12.08 14.33 -46.55
N THR A 43 -12.78 13.26 -46.15
CA THR A 43 -14.13 12.73 -46.55
C THR A 43 -14.20 11.23 -46.14
N SER A 44 -15.27 10.60 -45.63
CA SER A 44 -16.70 10.68 -45.97
C SER A 44 -17.62 10.22 -44.82
N VAL A 45 -18.84 10.77 -44.83
CA VAL A 45 -20.06 10.36 -44.12
C VAL A 45 -21.11 10.00 -45.18
N ILE A 46 -21.96 8.99 -44.89
CA ILE A 46 -23.21 8.55 -45.54
C ILE A 46 -23.12 7.72 -46.84
N ALA A 47 -23.66 6.50 -46.76
CA ALA A 47 -24.55 5.92 -47.76
C ALA A 47 -25.64 5.06 -47.07
N CYS A 48 -26.89 5.52 -47.14
CA CYS A 48 -28.11 4.74 -46.91
C CYS A 48 -28.69 4.29 -48.27
N GLY A 49 -29.43 3.17 -48.26
CA GLY A 49 -30.31 2.73 -49.37
C GLY A 49 -30.15 1.24 -49.67
N ALA A 50 -30.78 0.33 -48.92
CA ALA A 50 -32.19 -0.12 -49.01
C ALA A 50 -32.40 -1.29 -49.99
N THR A 51 -32.76 -2.46 -49.43
CA THR A 51 -33.79 -3.32 -50.00
C THR A 51 -34.52 -4.09 -48.90
N LEU A 52 -35.85 -3.96 -48.95
CA LEU A 52 -36.85 -4.64 -48.15
C LEU A 52 -37.04 -6.08 -48.65
N ALA A 53 -37.20 -7.04 -47.74
CA ALA A 53 -38.00 -8.23 -47.97
C ALA A 53 -38.69 -8.61 -46.66
N PHE A 54 -40.01 -8.70 -46.74
CA PHE A 54 -40.95 -9.00 -45.66
C PHE A 54 -40.75 -10.42 -45.12
N GLY A 55 -40.84 -10.55 -43.79
CA GLY A 55 -40.92 -11.83 -43.09
C GLY A 55 -41.45 -11.61 -41.68
N VAL A 56 -42.78 -11.66 -41.55
CA VAL A 56 -43.52 -11.63 -40.29
C VAL A 56 -43.10 -12.81 -39.43
N ILE A 57 -42.52 -12.54 -38.25
CA ILE A 57 -42.44 -13.52 -37.16
C ILE A 57 -42.80 -12.79 -35.86
N ASN A 58 -43.80 -13.36 -35.16
CA ASN A 58 -44.41 -12.85 -33.94
C ASN A 58 -43.39 -12.53 -32.84
N PRO A 59 -43.58 -11.47 -32.04
CA PRO A 59 -42.85 -11.31 -30.80
C PRO A 59 -43.35 -12.37 -29.81
N SER A 60 -42.50 -13.37 -29.57
CA SER A 60 -42.64 -14.27 -28.42
C SER A 60 -42.52 -13.44 -27.15
N ASP A 61 -43.53 -13.56 -26.30
CA ASP A 61 -43.57 -13.15 -24.90
C ASP A 61 -42.40 -13.77 -24.14
N ALA A 62 -41.23 -13.12 -24.16
CA ALA A 62 -40.17 -13.37 -23.21
C ALA A 62 -40.35 -12.42 -22.03
N LYS A 63 -41.20 -12.83 -21.08
CA LYS A 63 -41.15 -12.29 -19.72
C LYS A 63 -39.70 -12.43 -19.21
N PRO A 64 -39.05 -11.35 -18.74
CA PRO A 64 -37.86 -11.53 -17.94
C PRO A 64 -38.31 -12.16 -16.63
N ASP A 65 -38.05 -13.45 -16.49
CA ASP A 65 -38.13 -14.18 -15.25
C ASP A 65 -37.08 -13.58 -14.31
N ARG A 66 -37.44 -12.49 -13.63
CA ARG A 66 -36.66 -11.93 -12.52
C ARG A 66 -36.83 -12.89 -11.37
N GLY A 67 -35.96 -13.89 -11.35
CA GLY A 67 -35.80 -14.83 -10.27
C GLY A 67 -35.69 -14.08 -8.94
N ALA A 68 -36.73 -14.19 -8.14
CA ALA A 68 -36.67 -14.14 -6.70
C ALA A 68 -35.74 -15.30 -6.26
N SER A 69 -34.44 -15.04 -6.23
CA SER A 69 -33.42 -16.02 -5.87
C SER A 69 -32.21 -15.31 -5.31
N ARG A 70 -32.35 -14.81 -4.07
CA ARG A 70 -31.31 -14.76 -3.01
C ARG A 70 -31.71 -13.73 -1.94
N ALA A 71 -32.71 -14.07 -1.15
CA ALA A 71 -32.54 -13.87 0.28
C ALA A 71 -31.85 -15.14 0.76
N ARG A 72 -30.52 -15.13 0.86
CA ARG A 72 -29.80 -16.16 1.60
C ARG A 72 -30.03 -15.87 3.08
N VAL A 73 -31.28 -16.02 3.53
CA VAL A 73 -31.53 -16.29 4.94
C VAL A 73 -30.78 -17.58 5.18
N VAL A 74 -29.68 -17.49 5.92
CA VAL A 74 -29.02 -18.64 6.51
C VAL A 74 -30.03 -19.21 7.51
N SER A 75 -31.05 -19.92 7.01
CA SER A 75 -31.69 -20.98 7.75
C SER A 75 -30.70 -22.12 7.74
N ALA A 76 -29.64 -21.98 8.53
CA ALA A 76 -28.84 -23.11 8.94
C ALA A 76 -29.85 -24.16 9.41
N LYS A 77 -29.82 -25.34 8.79
CA LYS A 77 -30.41 -26.53 9.40
C LYS A 77 -29.77 -26.62 10.78
N SER A 78 -30.55 -26.24 11.78
CA SER A 78 -30.28 -26.45 13.19
C SER A 78 -30.22 -27.96 13.42
N SER A 79 -29.12 -28.59 13.03
CA SER A 79 -28.59 -29.70 13.80
C SER A 79 -28.35 -29.11 15.18
N ALA A 80 -29.08 -29.62 16.17
CA ALA A 80 -29.02 -29.20 17.56
C ALA A 80 -27.60 -29.39 18.11
N VAL A 81 -26.72 -28.47 17.77
CA VAL A 81 -25.61 -28.06 18.61
C VAL A 81 -26.28 -27.14 19.61
N GLU A 82 -26.24 -27.50 20.89
CA GLU A 82 -26.60 -26.57 21.97
C GLU A 82 -26.04 -25.19 21.63
N PRO A 83 -26.82 -24.10 21.78
CA PRO A 83 -26.28 -22.76 21.60
C PRO A 83 -25.20 -22.61 22.65
N ALA A 84 -23.95 -22.83 22.23
CA ALA A 84 -22.76 -22.65 23.05
C ALA A 84 -22.94 -21.28 23.68
N ALA A 85 -23.17 -21.29 25.00
CA ALA A 85 -23.64 -20.16 25.76
C ALA A 85 -22.93 -18.90 25.27
N ALA A 86 -23.74 -17.87 24.97
CA ALA A 86 -23.39 -16.57 24.42
C ALA A 86 -22.19 -15.90 25.10
N ALA A 87 -21.00 -16.45 24.89
CA ALA A 87 -19.75 -15.77 25.11
C ALA A 87 -19.63 -14.79 23.94
N LEU A 88 -20.39 -13.71 24.02
CA LEU A 88 -20.19 -12.51 23.24
C LEU A 88 -18.72 -12.16 23.36
N PHE A 89 -17.98 -12.40 22.29
CA PHE A 89 -16.59 -12.03 22.23
C PHE A 89 -16.54 -10.50 22.20
N ASN A 90 -16.32 -9.92 23.37
CA ASN A 90 -16.15 -8.49 23.54
C ASN A 90 -14.74 -8.10 23.07
N TYR A 91 -14.51 -8.18 21.76
CA TYR A 91 -13.36 -7.55 21.15
C TYR A 91 -13.52 -6.04 21.25
N LYS A 92 -12.52 -5.38 21.82
CA LYS A 92 -12.49 -3.93 22.01
C LYS A 92 -11.58 -3.30 20.96
N TRP A 93 -12.14 -2.37 20.20
CA TRP A 93 -11.39 -1.48 19.31
C TRP A 93 -10.66 -0.41 20.14
N ASN A 94 -9.35 -0.28 19.93
CA ASN A 94 -8.50 0.70 20.60
C ASN A 94 -8.22 1.91 19.71
N VAL A 95 -9.23 2.46 19.03
CA VAL A 95 -9.07 3.53 18.02
C VAL A 95 -8.32 4.75 18.57
N ASP A 96 -8.53 5.10 19.85
CA ASP A 96 -7.94 6.28 20.46
C ASP A 96 -6.52 6.09 21.00
N ASN A 97 -6.05 4.85 21.17
CA ASN A 97 -4.74 4.59 21.76
C ASN A 97 -3.81 3.85 20.79
N ARG A 98 -3.02 4.65 20.07
CA ARG A 98 -2.10 4.22 19.01
C ARG A 98 -0.97 3.29 19.49
N GLN A 99 -0.70 3.25 20.80
CA GLN A 99 0.34 2.41 21.38
C GLN A 99 -0.09 0.95 21.57
N PHE A 100 -1.39 0.66 21.48
CA PHE A 100 -1.94 -0.68 21.62
C PHE A 100 -2.36 -1.26 20.27
N PRO A 101 -2.47 -2.60 20.16
CA PRO A 101 -3.07 -3.24 18.99
C PRO A 101 -4.47 -2.68 18.75
N LEU A 102 -4.88 -2.62 17.48
CA LEU A 102 -6.16 -2.03 17.10
C LEU A 102 -7.35 -2.81 17.69
N LEU A 103 -7.23 -4.15 17.75
CA LEU A 103 -8.10 -5.04 18.51
C LEU A 103 -7.38 -5.63 19.71
N SER A 104 -8.01 -5.53 20.87
CA SER A 104 -7.54 -6.23 22.06
C SER A 104 -7.97 -7.69 22.02
N PHE A 105 -7.00 -8.58 21.84
CA PHE A 105 -7.18 -10.03 21.99
C PHE A 105 -6.55 -10.47 23.31
N PHE A 106 -7.39 -10.81 24.29
CA PHE A 106 -6.94 -11.24 25.63
C PHE A 106 -6.48 -12.71 25.66
N SER A 107 -6.97 -13.51 24.71
CA SER A 107 -6.56 -14.91 24.54
C SER A 107 -5.50 -15.00 23.44
N GLU A 108 -4.53 -15.89 23.61
CA GLU A 108 -3.59 -16.26 22.54
C GLU A 108 -4.27 -17.05 21.42
N GLN A 109 -5.41 -17.67 21.74
CA GLN A 109 -6.24 -18.43 20.80
C GLN A 109 -7.60 -17.76 20.63
N LEU A 110 -7.93 -17.43 19.39
CA LEU A 110 -9.24 -16.94 19.00
C LEU A 110 -10.13 -18.13 18.68
N LYS A 111 -11.43 -18.04 18.96
CA LYS A 111 -12.36 -19.14 18.67
C LYS A 111 -12.79 -19.13 17.20
N PRO A 112 -13.16 -20.27 16.62
CA PRO A 112 -13.79 -20.32 15.29
C PRO A 112 -15.02 -19.41 15.22
N GLY A 113 -15.34 -18.90 14.03
CA GLY A 113 -16.45 -17.96 13.84
C GLY A 113 -16.12 -16.51 14.23
N LEU A 114 -14.83 -16.13 14.17
CA LEU A 114 -14.40 -14.76 14.43
C LEU A 114 -15.08 -13.73 13.50
N ASP A 115 -15.28 -14.11 12.24
CA ASP A 115 -16.00 -13.37 11.21
C ASP A 115 -17.46 -13.06 11.61
N LEU A 116 -18.07 -13.94 12.41
CA LEU A 116 -19.46 -13.78 12.88
C LEU A 116 -19.57 -12.96 14.18
N SER A 117 -18.45 -12.63 14.82
CA SER A 117 -18.44 -12.01 16.15
C SER A 117 -17.76 -10.64 16.18
N LEU A 118 -16.88 -10.36 15.22
CA LEU A 118 -16.20 -9.08 15.19
C LEU A 118 -17.16 -7.96 14.78
N SER A 119 -17.39 -7.05 15.71
CA SER A 119 -18.37 -5.97 15.58
C SER A 119 -17.80 -4.61 15.98
N TYR A 120 -18.38 -3.55 15.44
CA TYR A 120 -18.11 -2.16 15.80
C TYR A 120 -19.35 -1.54 16.46
N PRO A 121 -19.23 -0.70 17.51
CA PRO A 121 -20.38 -0.02 18.13
C PRO A 121 -21.19 0.76 17.10
N MET A 122 -22.52 0.75 17.18
CA MET A 122 -23.44 1.52 16.32
C MET A 122 -24.70 1.90 17.10
N ALA A 123 -24.68 3.05 17.77
CA ALA A 123 -25.74 3.45 18.71
C ALA A 123 -26.02 2.33 19.74
N GLN A 124 -27.27 1.91 19.92
CA GLN A 124 -27.63 0.77 20.78
C GLN A 124 -27.34 -0.61 20.17
N PHE A 125 -26.81 -0.66 18.94
CA PHE A 125 -26.48 -1.89 18.24
C PHE A 125 -24.97 -2.07 18.11
N ARG A 126 -24.58 -3.22 17.59
CA ARG A 126 -23.22 -3.52 17.16
C ARG A 126 -23.25 -3.97 15.71
N PHE A 127 -22.61 -3.23 14.84
CA PHE A 127 -22.47 -3.57 13.42
C PHE A 127 -21.44 -4.68 13.25
N LEU A 128 -21.83 -5.78 12.61
CA LEU A 128 -20.94 -6.89 12.26
C LEU A 128 -20.11 -6.52 11.03
N ILE A 129 -18.79 -6.40 11.16
CA ILE A 129 -17.96 -5.77 10.11
C ILE A 129 -17.84 -6.58 8.81
N PHE A 130 -18.21 -7.86 8.85
CA PHE A 130 -18.20 -8.76 7.68
C PHE A 130 -19.54 -8.77 6.94
N GLU A 131 -20.58 -8.13 7.48
CA GLU A 131 -21.92 -8.13 6.92
C GLU A 131 -22.10 -7.05 5.85
N THR A 132 -23.11 -7.25 5.00
CA THR A 132 -23.42 -6.36 3.88
C THR A 132 -24.70 -5.57 4.13
N LEU A 133 -24.84 -4.45 3.42
CA LEU A 133 -26.04 -3.64 3.41
C LEU A 133 -26.91 -4.06 2.22
N ASP A 134 -28.03 -4.71 2.51
CA ASP A 134 -28.94 -5.23 1.50
C ASP A 134 -30.04 -4.22 1.16
N TYR A 135 -30.51 -4.24 -0.08
CA TYR A 135 -31.65 -3.44 -0.55
C TYR A 135 -32.77 -4.36 -1.05
N ASP A 136 -33.97 -4.20 -0.50
CA ASP A 136 -35.17 -4.86 -0.97
C ASP A 136 -35.92 -3.93 -1.92
N ASP A 137 -35.83 -4.22 -3.22
CA ASP A 137 -36.53 -3.49 -4.28
C ASP A 137 -38.05 -3.50 -4.11
N ALA A 138 -38.64 -4.58 -3.58
CA ALA A 138 -40.08 -4.72 -3.47
C ALA A 138 -40.67 -3.86 -2.36
N ARG A 139 -39.93 -3.69 -1.26
CA ARG A 139 -40.33 -2.87 -0.11
C ARG A 139 -39.71 -1.48 -0.10
N VAL A 140 -38.73 -1.23 -0.98
CA VAL A 140 -37.94 0.01 -1.04
C VAL A 140 -37.27 0.26 0.33
N ARG A 141 -36.60 -0.76 0.87
CA ARG A 141 -35.97 -0.73 2.21
C ARG A 141 -34.54 -1.22 2.17
N TYR A 142 -33.72 -0.70 3.08
CA TYR A 142 -32.41 -1.26 3.36
C TYR A 142 -32.44 -2.13 4.63
N PHE A 143 -31.62 -3.18 4.64
CA PHE A 143 -31.45 -4.08 5.77
C PHE A 143 -29.97 -4.16 6.13
N LEU A 144 -29.65 -4.00 7.41
CA LEU A 144 -28.31 -4.17 7.93
C LEU A 144 -28.31 -5.20 9.08
N PRO A 145 -27.65 -6.35 8.92
CA PRO A 145 -27.44 -7.29 10.00
C PRO A 145 -26.59 -6.66 11.12
N SER A 146 -27.03 -6.84 12.35
CA SER A 146 -26.40 -6.27 13.55
C SER A 146 -26.64 -7.18 14.76
N ILE A 147 -26.02 -6.84 15.89
CA ILE A 147 -26.30 -7.45 17.19
C ILE A 147 -26.90 -6.37 18.09
N SER A 148 -27.92 -6.71 18.87
CA SER A 148 -28.44 -5.83 19.92
C SER A 148 -27.33 -5.43 20.91
N GLY A 149 -27.45 -4.27 21.56
CA GLY A 149 -26.43 -3.77 22.50
C GLY A 149 -26.24 -4.65 23.73
N ASP A 150 -27.27 -5.39 24.13
CA ASP A 150 -27.19 -6.41 25.19
C ASP A 150 -26.53 -7.72 24.73
N GLY A 151 -26.23 -7.83 23.43
CA GLY A 151 -25.57 -8.96 22.80
C GLY A 151 -26.42 -10.21 22.63
N LYS A 152 -27.69 -10.19 23.05
CA LYS A 152 -28.50 -11.41 23.20
C LYS A 152 -29.07 -11.96 21.90
N GLY A 153 -29.00 -11.22 20.81
CA GLY A 153 -29.54 -11.68 19.53
C GLY A 153 -29.02 -10.94 18.32
N VAL A 154 -29.13 -11.60 17.17
CA VAL A 154 -29.02 -10.98 15.86
C VAL A 154 -30.24 -10.10 15.65
N HIS A 155 -30.02 -8.86 15.23
CA HIS A 155 -31.04 -7.85 14.93
C HIS A 155 -30.83 -7.34 13.51
N PHE A 156 -31.91 -7.11 12.77
CA PHE A 156 -31.85 -6.50 11.45
C PHE A 156 -32.34 -5.06 11.55
N ILE A 157 -31.45 -4.11 11.29
CA ILE A 157 -31.82 -2.71 11.23
C ILE A 157 -32.50 -2.47 9.88
N GLU A 158 -33.79 -2.15 9.92
CA GLU A 158 -34.57 -1.78 8.74
C GLU A 158 -34.55 -0.27 8.55
N PHE A 159 -34.26 0.18 7.32
CA PHE A 159 -34.33 1.60 6.96
C PHE A 159 -35.45 1.84 5.94
N GLU A 160 -36.38 2.73 6.30
CA GLU A 160 -37.50 3.13 5.44
C GLU A 160 -37.28 4.52 4.81
N PRO A 161 -37.80 4.77 3.60
CA PRO A 161 -37.60 6.03 2.91
C PRO A 161 -38.32 7.16 3.64
N THR A 162 -37.68 8.32 3.68
CA THR A 162 -38.28 9.57 4.17
C THR A 162 -38.93 10.36 3.04
N GLN A 163 -39.55 11.51 3.36
CA GLN A 163 -40.05 12.45 2.35
C GLN A 163 -38.93 13.04 1.47
N THR A 164 -37.69 13.06 1.96
CA THR A 164 -36.54 13.56 1.18
C THR A 164 -36.01 12.41 0.33
N LYS A 165 -35.92 12.64 -0.99
CA LYS A 165 -35.38 11.66 -1.94
C LYS A 165 -34.02 11.12 -1.45
N ASN A 166 -33.82 9.81 -1.61
CA ASN A 166 -32.60 9.08 -1.24
C ASN A 166 -32.23 9.13 0.26
N ASN A 167 -33.11 9.62 1.13
CA ASN A 167 -32.88 9.61 2.57
C ASN A 167 -33.79 8.59 3.21
N PHE A 168 -33.23 7.79 4.12
CA PHE A 168 -33.90 6.73 4.84
C PHE A 168 -33.64 6.89 6.34
N VAL A 169 -34.56 6.40 7.16
CA VAL A 169 -34.45 6.40 8.62
C VAL A 169 -34.68 5.00 9.16
N SER A 170 -33.96 4.61 10.21
CA SER A 170 -34.24 3.32 10.87
C SER A 170 -35.65 3.33 11.46
N ILE A 171 -36.34 2.20 11.29
CA ILE A 171 -37.64 1.96 11.94
C ILE A 171 -37.42 1.76 13.45
N ASP A 172 -36.25 1.26 13.83
CA ASP A 172 -35.83 1.11 15.22
C ASP A 172 -35.60 2.49 15.88
N GLU A 173 -36.02 2.62 17.14
CA GLU A 173 -36.27 3.87 17.89
C GLU A 173 -35.11 4.90 17.97
N GLU A 174 -33.88 4.52 17.60
CA GLU A 174 -32.66 5.34 17.67
C GLU A 174 -32.43 6.28 16.46
N LYS A 175 -33.32 6.29 15.46
CA LYS A 175 -33.28 7.19 14.29
C LYS A 175 -31.92 7.24 13.58
N LEU A 176 -31.30 6.08 13.33
CA LEU A 176 -30.18 5.99 12.41
C LEU A 176 -30.61 6.56 11.05
N ARG A 177 -29.73 7.31 10.38
CA ARG A 177 -30.05 7.93 9.09
C ARG A 177 -29.19 7.33 8.01
N LEU A 178 -29.80 6.90 6.92
CA LEU A 178 -29.11 6.40 5.75
C LEU A 178 -29.32 7.36 4.58
N VAL A 179 -28.23 7.73 3.90
CA VAL A 179 -28.26 8.51 2.65
C VAL A 179 -27.75 7.65 1.50
N ASP A 180 -28.55 7.56 0.46
CA ASP A 180 -28.25 6.84 -0.77
C ASP A 180 -27.66 7.77 -1.85
N ASN A 181 -26.35 7.65 -2.10
CA ASN A 181 -25.62 8.38 -3.13
C ASN A 181 -25.24 7.46 -4.31
N GLY A 182 -26.08 6.48 -4.65
CA GLY A 182 -25.87 5.58 -5.77
C GLY A 182 -24.88 4.45 -5.44
N ALA A 183 -23.64 4.55 -5.92
CA ALA A 183 -22.61 3.52 -5.65
C ALA A 183 -22.12 3.52 -4.20
N GLN A 184 -22.44 4.58 -3.44
CA GLN A 184 -22.08 4.75 -2.04
C GLN A 184 -23.33 4.97 -1.18
N LYS A 185 -23.36 4.34 -0.01
CA LYS A 185 -24.36 4.56 1.04
C LYS A 185 -23.67 5.07 2.28
N THR A 186 -24.32 5.95 3.03
CA THR A 186 -23.78 6.43 4.30
C THR A 186 -24.82 6.31 5.38
N ILE A 187 -24.53 5.53 6.41
CA ILE A 187 -25.32 5.43 7.63
C ILE A 187 -24.68 6.36 8.66
N ARG A 188 -25.49 7.15 9.37
CA ARG A 188 -25.06 8.02 10.45
C ARG A 188 -25.79 7.65 11.74
N ALA A 189 -25.01 7.34 12.76
CA ALA A 189 -25.51 7.08 14.10
C ALA A 189 -25.75 8.39 14.90
N SER A 190 -26.49 8.27 16.00
CA SER A 190 -26.89 9.37 16.87
C SER A 190 -25.69 10.05 17.55
N ASP A 191 -24.61 9.31 17.80
CA ASP A 191 -23.33 9.80 18.31
C ASP A 191 -22.52 10.60 17.28
N GLY A 192 -22.92 10.60 16.00
CA GLY A 192 -22.22 11.26 14.90
C GLY A 192 -21.32 10.34 14.08
N THR A 193 -21.10 9.09 14.52
CA THR A 193 -20.33 8.06 13.81
C THR A 193 -20.94 7.80 12.43
N ARG A 194 -20.09 7.67 11.42
CA ARG A 194 -20.46 7.44 10.02
C ARG A 194 -19.95 6.07 9.56
N TYR A 195 -20.79 5.34 8.85
CA TYR A 195 -20.46 4.06 8.22
C TYR A 195 -20.70 4.22 6.73
N VAL A 196 -19.65 4.06 5.94
CA VAL A 196 -19.70 4.22 4.48
C VAL A 196 -19.67 2.85 3.85
N PHE A 197 -20.71 2.55 3.07
CA PHE A 197 -20.79 1.32 2.29
C PHE A 197 -20.60 1.64 0.81
N VAL A 198 -19.83 0.80 0.12
CA VAL A 198 -19.57 0.94 -1.33
C VAL A 198 -19.95 -0.35 -2.04
N ARG A 199 -20.45 -0.20 -3.27
CA ARG A 199 -20.78 -1.33 -4.13
C ARG A 199 -19.50 -1.94 -4.71
N TYR A 200 -19.30 -3.23 -4.47
CA TYR A 200 -18.20 -4.01 -5.05
C TYR A 200 -18.61 -4.65 -6.39
N PRO A 201 -17.67 -5.24 -7.17
CA PRO A 201 -17.95 -5.79 -8.50
C PRO A 201 -19.04 -6.88 -8.54
N ASP A 202 -19.26 -7.57 -7.42
CA ASP A 202 -20.34 -8.55 -7.26
C ASP A 202 -21.71 -7.94 -6.97
N GLY A 203 -21.79 -6.61 -6.85
CA GLY A 203 -23.01 -5.86 -6.65
C GLY A 203 -23.40 -5.63 -5.19
N GLU A 204 -22.72 -6.27 -4.23
CA GLU A 204 -23.01 -6.14 -2.81
C GLU A 204 -22.42 -4.85 -2.23
N PHE A 205 -23.14 -4.23 -1.29
CA PHE A 205 -22.67 -3.06 -0.56
C PHE A 205 -21.95 -3.49 0.72
N ARG A 206 -20.65 -3.24 0.78
CA ARG A 206 -19.83 -3.59 1.96
C ARG A 206 -19.29 -2.33 2.61
N CYS A 207 -19.12 -2.38 3.93
CA CYS A 207 -18.57 -1.25 4.68
C CYS A 207 -17.10 -1.04 4.28
N ALA A 208 -16.79 0.12 3.71
CA ALA A 208 -15.44 0.51 3.30
C ALA A 208 -14.77 1.42 4.34
N GLU A 209 -15.55 2.16 5.12
CA GLU A 209 -15.04 3.12 6.09
C GLU A 209 -15.98 3.25 7.28
N ILE A 210 -15.41 3.35 8.48
CA ILE A 210 -16.08 3.84 9.68
C ILE A 210 -15.33 5.05 10.20
N GLN A 211 -16.01 6.18 10.38
CA GLN A 211 -15.44 7.42 10.89
C GLN A 211 -16.18 7.84 12.16
N ASP A 212 -15.46 7.97 13.27
CA ASP A 212 -16.03 8.44 14.53
C ASP A 212 -16.13 9.98 14.58
N PRO A 213 -16.80 10.57 15.58
CA PRO A 213 -16.91 12.02 15.73
C PRO A 213 -15.58 12.72 16.03
N GLY A 214 -14.59 11.99 16.53
CA GLY A 214 -13.23 12.45 16.81
C GLY A 214 -12.32 12.48 15.57
N ASN A 215 -12.85 12.13 14.39
CA ASN A 215 -12.13 12.00 13.13
C ASN A 215 -11.10 10.85 13.11
N ASN A 216 -11.19 9.91 14.05
CA ASN A 216 -10.55 8.62 13.87
C ASN A 216 -11.35 7.84 12.82
N HIS A 217 -10.66 7.11 11.96
CA HIS A 217 -11.31 6.30 10.95
C HIS A 217 -10.68 4.92 10.86
N LEU A 218 -11.51 3.95 10.46
CA LEU A 218 -11.16 2.60 10.07
C LEU A 218 -11.47 2.45 8.58
N ASN A 219 -10.47 2.10 7.78
CA ASN A 219 -10.61 1.74 6.39
C ASN A 219 -10.60 0.22 6.25
N PHE A 220 -11.55 -0.32 5.51
CA PHE A 220 -11.72 -1.74 5.27
C PHE A 220 -11.20 -2.10 3.89
N ILE A 221 -10.25 -3.04 3.84
CA ILE A 221 -9.58 -3.46 2.62
C ILE A 221 -10.12 -4.84 2.25
N TYR A 222 -10.76 -4.94 1.09
CA TYR A 222 -11.26 -6.21 0.57
C TYR A 222 -10.30 -6.79 -0.46
N THR A 223 -10.42 -8.08 -0.74
CA THR A 223 -9.74 -8.75 -1.84
C THR A 223 -10.07 -8.10 -3.19
N SER A 224 -9.28 -8.37 -4.23
CA SER A 224 -9.43 -7.74 -5.56
C SER A 224 -10.81 -7.97 -6.20
N ASN A 225 -11.47 -9.08 -5.88
CA ASN A 225 -12.82 -9.40 -6.32
C ASN A 225 -13.92 -8.81 -5.39
N GLY A 226 -13.54 -8.15 -4.30
CA GLY A 226 -14.44 -7.53 -3.33
C GLY A 226 -15.12 -8.50 -2.36
N SER A 227 -14.92 -9.81 -2.50
CA SER A 227 -15.75 -10.81 -1.81
C SER A 227 -15.35 -11.07 -0.36
N MET A 228 -14.12 -10.74 0.03
CA MET A 228 -13.59 -11.08 1.36
C MET A 228 -12.86 -9.88 1.96
N LEU A 229 -13.12 -9.62 3.26
CA LEU A 229 -12.43 -8.58 3.99
C LEU A 229 -10.99 -9.03 4.28
N HIS A 230 -10.03 -8.48 3.55
CA HIS A 230 -8.61 -8.82 3.69
C HIS A 230 -7.99 -8.17 4.94
N GLY A 231 -8.37 -6.93 5.25
CA GLY A 231 -7.81 -6.23 6.39
C GLY A 231 -8.51 -4.94 6.79
N VAL A 232 -8.05 -4.36 7.89
CA VAL A 232 -8.50 -3.08 8.43
C VAL A 232 -7.27 -2.21 8.68
N VAL A 233 -7.34 -0.94 8.33
CA VAL A 233 -6.29 0.05 8.60
C VAL A 233 -6.92 1.25 9.31
N ASP A 234 -6.33 1.69 10.41
CA ASP A 234 -6.82 2.88 11.11
C ASP A 234 -6.07 4.16 10.71
N SER A 235 -6.59 5.30 11.18
CA SER A 235 -5.99 6.63 11.01
C SER A 235 -4.56 6.79 11.56
N ALA A 236 -4.09 5.86 12.40
CA ALA A 236 -2.74 5.84 12.95
C ALA A 236 -1.78 4.92 12.17
N GLY A 237 -2.26 4.29 11.09
CA GLY A 237 -1.48 3.36 10.27
C GLY A 237 -1.31 1.97 10.89
N ARG A 238 -2.06 1.64 11.96
CA ARG A 238 -2.12 0.27 12.50
C ARG A 238 -2.93 -0.58 11.54
N THR A 239 -2.54 -1.83 11.39
CA THR A 239 -3.20 -2.76 10.47
C THR A 239 -3.69 -4.01 11.16
N ILE A 240 -4.76 -4.58 10.64
CA ILE A 240 -5.25 -5.93 10.90
C ILE A 240 -5.33 -6.64 9.55
N THR A 241 -4.80 -7.85 9.47
CA THR A 241 -4.89 -8.72 8.30
C THR A 241 -5.57 -10.01 8.72
N PHE A 242 -6.61 -10.40 7.98
CA PHE A 242 -7.31 -11.66 8.16
C PHE A 242 -6.76 -12.68 7.16
N ASN A 243 -6.18 -13.76 7.66
CA ASN A 243 -5.71 -14.87 6.84
C ASN A 243 -6.75 -15.97 6.86
N TYR A 244 -7.25 -16.34 5.70
CA TYR A 244 -8.31 -17.33 5.55
C TYR A 244 -7.74 -18.73 5.30
N ALA A 245 -8.41 -19.73 5.87
CA ALA A 245 -8.26 -21.16 5.62
C ALA A 245 -9.57 -21.73 5.07
N ASP A 246 -9.64 -23.03 4.80
CA ASP A 246 -10.80 -23.69 4.20
C ASP A 246 -12.10 -23.50 5.00
N ASN A 247 -12.00 -23.25 6.31
CA ASN A 247 -13.12 -23.12 7.24
C ASN A 247 -13.35 -21.68 7.77
N GLY A 248 -12.80 -20.65 7.12
CA GLY A 248 -12.97 -19.25 7.51
C GLY A 248 -11.65 -18.58 7.89
N ILE A 249 -11.68 -17.64 8.85
CA ILE A 249 -10.45 -16.97 9.31
C ILE A 249 -9.62 -17.99 10.09
N GLY A 250 -8.40 -18.31 9.62
CA GLY A 250 -7.46 -19.20 10.29
C GLY A 250 -6.44 -18.48 11.18
N SER A 251 -6.13 -17.21 10.87
CA SER A 251 -5.36 -16.36 11.76
C SER A 251 -5.64 -14.87 11.55
N VAL A 252 -5.33 -14.08 12.57
CA VAL A 252 -5.37 -12.61 12.51
C VAL A 252 -3.98 -12.10 12.82
N THR A 253 -3.46 -11.21 11.97
CA THR A 253 -2.20 -10.51 12.21
C THR A 253 -2.47 -9.05 12.43
N GLN A 254 -1.89 -8.44 13.47
CA GLN A 254 -1.94 -7.00 13.67
C GLN A 254 -0.55 -6.39 13.68
N THR A 255 -0.44 -5.18 13.13
CA THR A 255 0.76 -4.35 13.26
C THR A 255 0.42 -3.01 13.89
N TRP A 256 1.27 -2.52 14.80
CA TRP A 256 1.10 -1.22 15.45
C TRP A 256 2.43 -0.67 15.97
N MET A 257 2.42 0.56 16.48
CA MET A 257 3.59 1.24 17.02
C MET A 257 3.54 1.29 18.55
N ALA A 258 4.28 0.43 19.24
CA ALA A 258 4.43 0.52 20.71
C ALA A 258 5.72 1.28 21.04
N ASN A 259 5.63 2.44 21.71
CA ASN A 259 6.79 3.25 22.09
C ASN A 259 7.75 3.57 20.93
N ALA A 260 7.18 3.94 19.77
CA ALA A 260 7.92 4.18 18.52
C ALA A 260 8.67 2.96 17.93
N MET A 261 8.39 1.75 18.42
CA MET A 261 8.81 0.50 17.81
C MET A 261 7.65 -0.17 17.07
N GLY A 262 7.89 -0.59 15.84
CA GLY A 262 6.94 -1.44 15.10
C GLY A 262 6.79 -2.79 15.78
N VAL A 263 5.57 -3.13 16.16
CA VAL A 263 5.19 -4.43 16.73
C VAL A 263 4.27 -5.14 15.75
N GLN A 264 4.51 -6.45 15.58
CA GLN A 264 3.63 -7.34 14.84
C GLN A 264 3.29 -8.53 15.72
N LYS A 265 2.00 -8.90 15.77
CA LYS A 265 1.54 -10.10 16.48
C LYS A 265 0.50 -10.83 15.64
N THR A 266 0.57 -12.15 15.66
CA THR A 266 -0.38 -13.03 15.00
C THR A 266 -1.08 -13.91 16.03
N TRP A 267 -2.40 -14.02 15.93
CA TRP A 267 -3.24 -14.89 16.73
C TRP A 267 -3.83 -15.96 15.82
N ILE A 268 -3.81 -17.22 16.28
CA ILE A 268 -4.44 -18.33 15.56
C ILE A 268 -5.92 -18.37 15.94
N VAL A 269 -6.76 -18.68 14.95
CA VAL A 269 -8.20 -18.85 15.12
C VAL A 269 -8.52 -20.34 15.02
N GLY A 270 -9.19 -20.88 16.03
CA GLY A 270 -9.59 -22.28 16.13
C GLY A 270 -8.68 -23.15 16.99
N ASP A 271 -9.06 -24.42 17.10
CA ASP A 271 -8.33 -25.40 17.89
C ASP A 271 -7.00 -25.71 17.21
N GLN A 272 -5.90 -25.37 17.87
CA GLN A 272 -4.60 -25.92 17.50
C GLN A 272 -4.65 -27.43 17.79
N SER A 273 -4.59 -28.26 16.75
CA SER A 273 -4.06 -29.61 16.94
C SER A 273 -2.68 -29.45 17.61
N ALA A 274 -2.52 -30.08 18.78
CA ALA A 274 -1.59 -29.71 19.87
C ALA A 274 -0.07 -29.80 19.58
N GLY A 275 0.42 -29.26 18.45
CA GLY A 275 1.81 -29.37 18.02
C GLY A 275 2.48 -28.07 17.57
N ALA A 276 1.82 -26.90 17.66
CA ALA A 276 2.37 -25.65 17.11
C ALA A 276 2.41 -24.51 18.15
N SER A 277 3.41 -24.52 19.02
CA SER A 277 3.78 -23.33 19.80
C SER A 277 4.50 -22.32 18.88
N LEU A 278 4.01 -21.08 18.83
CA LEU A 278 4.59 -20.01 18.02
C LEU A 278 5.49 -19.13 18.88
N ALA A 279 6.80 -19.16 18.61
CA ALA A 279 7.76 -18.21 19.15
C ALA A 279 7.58 -16.84 18.49
N SER A 280 7.52 -15.77 19.30
CA SER A 280 7.51 -14.40 18.79
C SER A 280 8.89 -14.03 18.26
N SER A 281 8.99 -13.74 16.95
CA SER A 281 9.94 -12.82 16.29
C SER A 281 9.98 -13.16 14.79
N TYR A 282 9.96 -12.13 13.94
CA TYR A 282 10.20 -12.16 12.48
C TYR A 282 9.90 -13.48 11.76
N SER A 283 8.67 -13.59 11.23
CA SER A 283 8.30 -14.47 10.10
C SER A 283 9.11 -15.78 9.97
N LYS A 284 9.13 -16.58 11.04
CA LYS A 284 9.44 -18.01 11.01
C LYS A 284 8.33 -18.76 11.72
N ALA A 285 7.12 -18.73 11.17
CA ALA A 285 6.11 -19.73 11.52
C ALA A 285 6.41 -21.00 10.70
N PRO A 286 6.81 -22.12 11.32
CA PRO A 286 6.77 -23.41 10.66
C PRO A 286 5.29 -23.81 10.56
N GLY A 287 4.68 -23.60 9.38
CA GLY A 287 3.29 -24.01 9.14
C GLY A 287 2.50 -23.15 8.16
N PHE A 288 2.99 -21.99 7.72
CA PHE A 288 2.33 -21.18 6.69
C PHE A 288 3.06 -21.28 5.35
N THR A 289 2.38 -21.80 4.34
CA THR A 289 2.89 -22.03 2.98
C THR A 289 2.77 -20.83 2.04
N SER A 290 2.58 -19.60 2.55
CA SER A 290 2.83 -18.39 1.72
C SER A 290 4.32 -18.03 1.71
N PHE A 291 5.17 -19.04 1.52
CA PHE A 291 6.50 -18.77 1.02
C PHE A 291 6.31 -18.42 -0.45
N LYS A 292 6.58 -17.17 -0.80
CA LYS A 292 7.08 -16.80 -2.13
C LYS A 292 7.87 -18.00 -2.66
N LYS A 293 7.41 -18.63 -3.75
CA LYS A 293 7.95 -19.92 -4.20
C LYS A 293 9.44 -19.75 -4.48
N VAL A 294 10.28 -20.15 -3.52
CA VAL A 294 11.73 -20.12 -3.68
C VAL A 294 12.06 -21.24 -4.65
N PRO A 295 12.66 -20.93 -5.81
CA PRO A 295 12.94 -21.96 -6.79
C PRO A 295 14.01 -22.90 -6.23
N ALA A 296 13.93 -24.18 -6.59
CA ALA A 296 14.84 -25.21 -6.07
C ALA A 296 16.32 -24.93 -6.39
N ASN A 297 16.58 -24.07 -7.37
CA ASN A 297 17.90 -23.62 -7.76
C ASN A 297 18.33 -22.27 -7.15
N ALA A 298 17.59 -21.73 -6.17
CA ALA A 298 18.03 -20.57 -5.41
C ALA A 298 19.29 -20.90 -4.60
N LEU A 299 20.25 -19.97 -4.61
CA LEU A 299 21.48 -20.07 -3.84
C LEU A 299 21.18 -20.05 -2.34
N VAL A 300 20.16 -19.29 -1.95
CA VAL A 300 19.67 -19.22 -0.57
C VAL A 300 18.20 -19.61 -0.53
N GLN A 301 17.94 -20.76 0.09
CA GLN A 301 16.59 -21.33 0.22
C GLN A 301 15.81 -20.74 1.40
N HIS A 302 16.51 -20.22 2.41
CA HIS A 302 15.91 -19.76 3.65
C HIS A 302 16.57 -18.48 4.14
N TYR A 303 15.77 -17.57 4.72
CA TYR A 303 16.29 -16.34 5.29
C TYR A 303 17.05 -16.63 6.60
N THR A 304 18.33 -16.29 6.62
CA THR A 304 19.21 -16.53 7.78
C THR A 304 19.23 -15.33 8.73
N ALA A 305 19.70 -15.54 9.96
CA ALA A 305 19.80 -14.47 10.96
C ALA A 305 20.83 -13.40 10.56
N GLU A 306 21.89 -13.81 9.85
CA GLU A 306 22.93 -12.92 9.34
C GLU A 306 22.38 -12.02 8.23
N MET A 307 21.55 -12.58 7.34
CA MET A 307 20.85 -11.81 6.30
C MET A 307 19.88 -10.81 6.94
N GLU A 308 19.16 -11.22 7.97
CA GLU A 308 18.28 -10.35 8.74
C GLU A 308 19.04 -9.20 9.41
N ALA A 309 20.16 -9.49 10.07
CA ALA A 309 21.02 -8.47 10.65
C ALA A 309 21.55 -7.50 9.58
N SER A 310 21.92 -8.02 8.41
CA SER A 310 22.36 -7.21 7.26
C SER A 310 21.26 -6.27 6.76
N ASP A 311 20.05 -6.78 6.56
CA ASP A 311 18.90 -5.97 6.13
C ASP A 311 18.49 -4.94 7.18
N ARG A 312 18.58 -5.24 8.48
CA ARG A 312 18.37 -4.24 9.54
C ARG A 312 19.39 -3.11 9.47
N VAL A 313 20.67 -3.41 9.24
CA VAL A 313 21.72 -2.39 9.08
C VAL A 313 21.45 -1.53 7.85
N LEU A 314 21.09 -2.14 6.72
CA LEU A 314 20.72 -1.40 5.50
C LEU A 314 19.51 -0.49 5.75
N ALA A 315 18.47 -0.99 6.42
CA ALA A 315 17.29 -0.22 6.76
C ALA A 315 17.63 0.97 7.68
N GLN A 316 18.53 0.78 8.63
CA GLN A 316 19.00 1.85 9.53
C GLN A 316 19.84 2.90 8.78
N ILE A 317 20.68 2.50 7.82
CA ILE A 317 21.50 3.44 7.05
C ILE A 317 20.61 4.30 6.15
N PHE A 318 19.68 3.66 5.44
CA PHE A 318 18.97 4.30 4.33
C PHE A 318 17.54 4.73 4.65
N GLY A 319 16.94 4.25 5.74
CA GLY A 319 15.55 4.52 6.10
C GLY A 319 15.37 5.15 7.48
N GLY A 320 14.13 5.53 7.78
CA GLY A 320 13.69 5.94 9.10
C GLY A 320 13.55 4.76 10.09
N PRO A 321 13.16 5.04 11.35
CA PRO A 321 13.10 4.04 12.43
C PRO A 321 12.26 2.78 12.17
N ASN A 322 11.31 2.84 11.23
CA ASN A 322 10.43 1.73 10.88
C ASN A 322 10.77 1.07 9.54
N ALA A 323 11.79 1.56 8.85
CA ALA A 323 12.10 1.06 7.52
C ALA A 323 12.52 -0.42 7.58
N VAL A 324 12.24 -1.14 6.50
CA VAL A 324 12.66 -2.53 6.32
C VAL A 324 13.37 -2.63 4.98
N ALA A 325 14.58 -3.19 4.98
CA ALA A 325 15.28 -3.50 3.75
C ALA A 325 15.03 -4.95 3.35
N ALA A 326 15.09 -5.22 2.05
CA ALA A 326 15.06 -6.56 1.48
C ALA A 326 16.23 -6.73 0.52
N GLY A 327 17.46 -6.49 0.99
CA GLY A 327 18.67 -6.62 0.16
C GLY A 327 19.03 -8.07 -0.14
N ASN A 328 18.47 -9.01 0.62
CA ASN A 328 18.91 -10.40 0.65
C ASN A 328 17.96 -11.38 -0.04
N GLY A 329 16.98 -10.91 -0.80
CA GLY A 329 16.08 -11.81 -1.55
C GLY A 329 14.68 -11.97 -0.97
N PHE A 330 14.44 -11.46 0.24
CA PHE A 330 13.24 -11.72 1.05
C PHE A 330 12.51 -10.40 1.34
N GLU A 331 11.35 -10.20 0.69
CA GLU A 331 10.50 -9.04 0.98
C GLU A 331 9.75 -9.21 2.32
N PRO A 332 9.26 -8.11 2.92
CA PRO A 332 8.45 -8.17 4.13
C PRO A 332 7.17 -9.02 4.00
N ALA A 333 6.72 -9.56 5.13
CA ALA A 333 5.51 -10.37 5.22
C ALA A 333 4.27 -9.57 4.76
N GLY A 334 3.59 -10.04 3.72
CA GLY A 334 2.44 -9.37 3.11
C GLY A 334 2.68 -8.90 1.67
N LEU A 335 3.93 -8.80 1.23
CA LEU A 335 4.26 -8.44 -0.16
C LEU A 335 4.49 -9.64 -1.08
N ALA A 336 4.63 -10.85 -0.51
CA ALA A 336 4.92 -12.07 -1.27
C ALA A 336 3.90 -12.34 -2.40
N ASP A 337 2.61 -12.05 -2.16
CA ASP A 337 1.54 -12.25 -3.15
C ASP A 337 1.57 -11.18 -4.25
N SER A 338 2.02 -9.96 -3.92
CA SER A 338 2.24 -8.90 -4.91
C SER A 338 3.50 -9.16 -5.77
N TYR A 339 4.40 -10.02 -5.29
CA TYR A 339 5.67 -10.36 -5.93
C TYR A 339 5.98 -11.86 -5.88
N PRO A 340 5.27 -12.68 -6.66
CA PRO A 340 5.37 -14.13 -6.55
C PRO A 340 6.73 -14.71 -6.99
N ARG A 341 7.60 -13.90 -7.62
CA ARG A 341 8.89 -14.35 -8.17
C ARG A 341 10.02 -14.10 -7.19
N TYR A 342 10.72 -15.16 -6.76
CA TYR A 342 12.01 -15.03 -6.07
C TYR A 342 12.98 -14.16 -6.87
N ARG A 343 13.59 -13.18 -6.21
CA ARG A 343 14.48 -12.18 -6.82
C ARG A 343 15.89 -12.19 -6.20
N GLY A 344 16.19 -13.18 -5.36
CA GLY A 344 17.55 -13.45 -4.91
C GLY A 344 18.34 -14.22 -5.97
N ASP A 345 19.55 -14.63 -5.59
CA ASP A 345 20.48 -15.35 -6.46
C ASP A 345 20.00 -16.77 -6.79
N ILE A 346 20.14 -17.16 -8.06
CA ILE A 346 19.82 -18.52 -8.52
C ILE A 346 20.98 -19.11 -9.34
N ILE A 347 21.12 -20.43 -9.34
CA ILE A 347 21.98 -21.17 -10.26
C ILE A 347 21.11 -21.61 -11.44
N GLY A 348 21.31 -21.06 -12.64
CA GLY A 348 20.50 -21.53 -13.77
C GLY A 348 20.97 -22.89 -14.30
N ASP A 349 20.22 -23.43 -15.25
CA ASP A 349 20.38 -24.81 -15.74
C ASP A 349 21.77 -25.10 -16.36
N ASP A 350 22.51 -24.05 -16.74
CA ASP A 350 23.90 -24.11 -17.22
C ASP A 350 24.96 -24.09 -16.11
N GLY A 351 24.55 -24.19 -14.84
CA GLY A 351 25.41 -24.11 -13.66
C GLY A 351 25.91 -22.70 -13.33
N LYS A 352 25.51 -21.67 -14.09
CA LYS A 352 25.97 -20.30 -13.87
C LYS A 352 25.10 -19.57 -12.84
N LEU A 353 25.77 -18.89 -11.90
CA LEU A 353 25.14 -17.97 -10.96
C LEU A 353 24.51 -16.80 -11.71
N ARG A 354 23.18 -16.72 -11.65
CA ARG A 354 22.38 -15.56 -12.07
C ARG A 354 22.05 -14.77 -10.83
N ARG A 355 22.74 -13.64 -10.69
CA ARG A 355 22.48 -12.74 -9.57
C ARG A 355 21.08 -12.16 -9.67
N GLY A 356 20.35 -12.20 -8.57
CA GLY A 356 19.00 -11.69 -8.46
C GLY A 356 18.91 -10.18 -8.61
N HIS A 357 17.69 -9.66 -8.79
CA HIS A 357 17.48 -8.21 -8.76
C HIS A 357 17.81 -7.62 -7.39
N LEU A 358 17.56 -8.37 -6.30
CA LEU A 358 17.81 -7.91 -4.94
C LEU A 358 19.31 -7.87 -4.59
N SER A 359 20.10 -8.72 -5.23
CA SER A 359 21.56 -8.75 -5.12
C SER A 359 22.24 -7.53 -5.75
N TYR A 360 21.50 -6.78 -6.55
CA TYR A 360 21.97 -5.62 -7.30
C TYR A 360 21.29 -4.32 -6.86
N ALA A 361 20.06 -4.42 -6.36
CA ALA A 361 19.26 -3.32 -5.88
C ALA A 361 18.60 -3.72 -4.56
N VAL A 362 18.90 -2.98 -3.49
CA VAL A 362 18.18 -3.14 -2.23
C VAL A 362 16.80 -2.51 -2.39
N HIS A 363 15.74 -3.24 -2.08
CA HIS A 363 14.44 -2.61 -1.83
C HIS A 363 14.40 -2.10 -0.40
N LEU A 364 13.96 -0.86 -0.22
CA LEU A 364 13.71 -0.25 1.07
C LEU A 364 12.23 0.10 1.19
N TYR A 365 11.59 -0.38 2.24
CA TYR A 365 10.19 -0.17 2.57
C TYR A 365 10.08 0.71 3.81
N GLY A 366 8.97 1.43 3.97
CA GLY A 366 8.83 2.38 5.07
C GLY A 366 8.37 1.77 6.37
N ASN A 367 7.77 0.59 6.29
CA ASN A 367 7.31 -0.20 7.42
C ASN A 367 7.33 -1.70 7.09
N PRO A 368 7.14 -2.58 8.09
CA PRO A 368 7.11 -4.02 7.88
C PRO A 368 5.98 -4.54 6.98
N SER A 369 4.91 -3.77 6.76
CA SER A 369 3.86 -4.15 5.80
C SER A 369 4.18 -3.76 4.37
N GLY A 370 5.25 -3.00 4.13
CA GLY A 370 5.61 -2.52 2.80
C GLY A 370 4.71 -1.41 2.26
N THR A 371 3.83 -0.83 3.06
CA THR A 371 2.79 0.13 2.61
C THR A 371 2.94 1.51 3.20
N GLY A 372 3.69 1.66 4.29
CA GLY A 372 3.89 2.93 4.98
C GLY A 372 4.99 3.76 4.35
N ASP A 373 4.95 5.07 4.61
CA ASP A 373 6.02 6.01 4.25
C ASP A 373 7.15 5.97 5.28
N SER A 374 8.32 6.42 4.87
CA SER A 374 9.48 6.62 5.74
C SER A 374 10.43 7.64 5.13
N PRO A 375 11.09 8.49 5.95
CA PRO A 375 12.17 9.32 5.49
C PRO A 375 13.29 8.47 4.89
N LEU A 376 13.89 8.99 3.82
CA LEU A 376 14.97 8.35 3.10
C LEU A 376 16.28 9.08 3.40
N TYR A 377 17.31 8.31 3.72
CA TYR A 377 18.60 8.78 4.17
C TYR A 377 19.73 8.22 3.30
N ILE A 378 20.85 8.92 3.30
CA ILE A 378 22.12 8.41 2.79
C ILE A 378 23.26 8.74 3.78
N PRO A 379 24.39 8.02 3.71
CA PRO A 379 25.59 8.38 4.46
C PRO A 379 26.12 9.78 4.13
N THR A 380 26.80 10.41 5.08
CA THR A 380 27.61 11.61 4.81
C THR A 380 28.88 11.28 4.02
N GLY A 381 29.57 12.28 3.47
CA GLY A 381 30.89 12.12 2.83
C GLY A 381 30.88 12.02 1.30
N PHE A 382 29.73 12.21 0.63
CA PHE A 382 29.71 12.41 -0.81
C PHE A 382 30.32 13.77 -1.18
N THR A 383 30.89 13.86 -2.38
CA THR A 383 31.50 15.11 -2.91
C THR A 383 30.74 15.68 -4.09
N MET A 384 29.86 14.90 -4.71
CA MET A 384 28.99 15.33 -5.79
C MET A 384 27.66 14.60 -5.69
N HIS A 385 26.58 15.21 -6.18
CA HIS A 385 25.27 14.57 -6.30
C HIS A 385 24.48 15.15 -7.48
N SER A 386 23.43 14.46 -7.92
CA SER A 386 22.50 15.02 -8.90
C SER A 386 21.65 16.14 -8.26
N PRO A 387 21.31 17.21 -9.00
CA PRO A 387 20.59 18.35 -8.44
C PRO A 387 19.10 18.07 -8.17
N GLN A 388 18.53 17.07 -8.83
CA GLN A 388 17.13 16.66 -8.70
C GLN A 388 16.96 15.18 -9.09
N PRO A 389 15.83 14.54 -8.76
CA PRO A 389 15.50 13.20 -9.24
C PRO A 389 15.31 13.17 -10.76
N SER A 390 15.68 12.05 -11.39
CA SER A 390 15.42 11.87 -12.83
C SER A 390 13.91 11.83 -13.14
N PRO A 391 13.46 12.30 -14.32
CA PRO A 391 12.04 12.42 -14.63
C PRO A 391 11.27 11.09 -14.71
N THR A 392 11.92 9.96 -14.91
CA THR A 392 11.24 8.66 -15.09
C THR A 392 11.26 7.84 -13.81
N ASP A 393 12.46 7.54 -13.29
CA ASP A 393 12.62 6.63 -12.16
C ASP A 393 12.76 7.37 -10.81
N ALA A 394 12.66 8.70 -10.82
CA ALA A 394 12.95 9.57 -9.69
C ALA A 394 14.29 9.20 -9.02
N ALA A 395 15.32 8.98 -9.85
CA ALA A 395 16.63 8.54 -9.40
C ALA A 395 17.53 9.72 -9.03
N VAL A 396 18.15 9.64 -7.85
CA VAL A 396 19.14 10.61 -7.37
C VAL A 396 20.48 9.90 -7.19
N THR A 397 21.57 10.54 -7.60
CA THR A 397 22.92 9.94 -7.49
C THR A 397 23.83 10.73 -6.57
N PHE A 398 24.73 10.03 -5.89
CA PHE A 398 25.70 10.58 -4.94
C PHE A 398 27.05 9.91 -5.17
N TYR A 399 28.10 10.70 -5.42
CA TYR A 399 29.45 10.20 -5.61
C TYR A 399 30.29 10.33 -4.34
N TYR A 400 30.84 9.20 -3.92
CA TYR A 400 31.73 9.05 -2.79
C TYR A 400 33.14 8.72 -3.28
N PRO A 401 34.15 9.56 -2.98
CA PRO A 401 35.55 9.19 -3.17
C PRO A 401 35.90 7.92 -2.37
N LYS A 402 35.25 7.74 -1.22
CA LYS A 402 35.32 6.54 -0.39
C LYS A 402 33.96 6.29 0.29
N LEU A 403 33.44 5.07 0.17
CA LEU A 403 32.24 4.60 0.88
C LEU A 403 32.53 3.22 1.46
N GLY A 404 32.56 3.14 2.79
CA GLY A 404 33.05 1.95 3.50
C GLY A 404 34.51 1.63 3.10
N ASN A 405 34.74 0.42 2.60
CA ASN A 405 36.06 -0.03 2.14
C ASN A 405 36.31 0.23 0.65
N LEU A 406 35.31 0.72 -0.08
CA LEU A 406 35.40 0.91 -1.51
C LEU A 406 35.78 2.36 -1.82
N THR A 407 36.53 2.54 -2.90
CA THR A 407 36.88 3.85 -3.43
C THR A 407 36.12 4.11 -4.72
N ALA A 408 35.84 5.38 -4.99
CA ALA A 408 35.09 5.85 -6.15
C ALA A 408 33.79 5.07 -6.34
N VAL A 409 32.78 5.35 -5.51
CA VAL A 409 31.46 4.70 -5.56
C VAL A 409 30.41 5.74 -5.90
N THR A 410 29.55 5.44 -6.86
CA THR A 410 28.30 6.17 -7.08
C THR A 410 27.15 5.39 -6.46
N LEU A 411 26.47 5.99 -5.49
CA LEU A 411 25.21 5.51 -4.93
C LEU A 411 24.07 6.08 -5.76
N ALA A 412 23.13 5.24 -6.20
CA ALA A 412 21.89 5.66 -6.84
C ALA A 412 20.69 5.23 -6.01
N VAL A 413 19.79 6.17 -5.75
CA VAL A 413 18.56 5.93 -4.99
C VAL A 413 17.37 6.27 -5.87
N PHE A 414 16.46 5.32 -6.05
CA PHE A 414 15.32 5.40 -6.95
C PHE A 414 14.01 5.57 -6.17
N HIS A 415 12.99 6.11 -6.85
CA HIS A 415 11.68 6.36 -6.26
C HIS A 415 11.79 7.24 -5.01
N VAL A 416 12.48 8.38 -5.13
CA VAL A 416 12.57 9.37 -4.06
C VAL A 416 11.39 10.34 -4.17
N ALA A 417 10.52 10.36 -3.16
CA ALA A 417 9.47 11.36 -2.99
C ALA A 417 10.01 12.58 -2.22
N ASP A 418 9.40 13.75 -2.44
CA ASP A 418 9.68 14.98 -1.68
C ASP A 418 11.19 15.29 -1.55
N PHE A 419 11.89 15.26 -2.68
CA PHE A 419 13.35 15.38 -2.69
C PHE A 419 13.82 16.67 -2.02
N GLU A 420 14.60 16.51 -0.94
CA GLU A 420 15.26 17.58 -0.21
C GLU A 420 16.63 17.07 0.25
N ILE A 421 17.67 17.89 0.28
CA ILE A 421 18.95 17.50 0.90
C ILE A 421 19.10 18.27 2.20
N ARG A 422 19.01 17.56 3.34
CA ARG A 422 19.15 18.15 4.66
C ARG A 422 20.06 17.31 5.55
N PRO A 423 21.11 17.86 6.18
CA PRO A 423 21.90 17.12 7.15
C PRO A 423 21.07 16.81 8.40
N GLU A 424 21.11 15.57 8.87
CA GLU A 424 20.43 15.09 10.08
C GLU A 424 21.39 14.17 10.86
N GLY A 425 22.21 14.76 11.72
CA GLY A 425 23.23 14.02 12.48
C GLY A 425 24.37 13.55 11.58
N ASP A 426 24.64 12.24 11.59
CA ASP A 426 25.65 11.55 10.79
C ASP A 426 25.16 11.12 9.39
N ARG A 427 23.88 11.37 9.10
CA ARG A 427 23.22 11.04 7.84
C ARG A 427 22.71 12.30 7.14
N VAL A 428 22.37 12.16 5.87
CA VAL A 428 21.72 13.21 5.08
C VAL A 428 20.36 12.70 4.66
N ARG A 429 19.30 13.41 5.05
CA ARG A 429 17.95 13.15 4.56
C ARG A 429 17.87 13.61 3.10
N ILE A 430 17.34 12.75 2.24
CA ILE A 430 17.20 12.99 0.80
C ILE A 430 15.74 13.07 0.33
N GLY A 431 14.77 12.88 1.23
CA GLY A 431 13.34 12.89 0.93
C GLY A 431 12.58 11.81 1.69
N ASN A 432 11.58 11.21 1.04
CA ASN A 432 10.82 10.06 1.52
C ASN A 432 10.85 8.92 0.49
N ILE A 433 10.52 7.71 0.92
CA ILE A 433 10.33 6.59 -0.01
C ILE A 433 9.08 6.77 -0.89
N ALA A 434 8.94 5.92 -1.91
CA ALA A 434 7.76 5.85 -2.78
C ALA A 434 7.51 7.11 -3.61
N GLY A 435 8.60 7.68 -4.13
CA GLY A 435 8.53 8.58 -5.28
C GLY A 435 7.93 7.90 -6.51
N MET A 436 7.82 8.66 -7.60
CA MET A 436 7.24 8.16 -8.84
C MET A 436 7.91 6.83 -9.29
N GLY A 437 7.08 5.84 -9.62
CA GLY A 437 7.51 4.48 -9.96
C GLY A 437 7.64 3.51 -8.78
N GLY A 438 7.75 4.02 -7.54
CA GLY A 438 7.84 3.20 -6.31
C GLY A 438 6.55 3.18 -5.49
N LEU A 439 5.54 3.94 -5.91
CA LEU A 439 4.21 4.04 -5.30
C LEU A 439 3.20 3.18 -6.05
N THR A 440 2.65 2.18 -5.37
CA THR A 440 1.42 1.51 -5.80
C THR A 440 0.41 1.51 -4.64
N PRO A 441 -0.89 1.27 -4.89
CA PRO A 441 -1.87 1.14 -3.82
C PRO A 441 -1.54 0.03 -2.81
N LEU A 442 -0.76 -0.98 -3.23
CA LEU A 442 -0.48 -2.19 -2.46
C LEU A 442 0.90 -2.18 -1.79
N TYR A 443 1.82 -1.33 -2.23
CA TYR A 443 3.15 -1.21 -1.61
C TYR A 443 3.88 0.08 -2.03
N ARG A 444 4.81 0.48 -1.18
CA ARG A 444 5.62 1.69 -1.23
C ARG A 444 7.07 1.34 -0.96
N HIS A 445 7.96 1.70 -1.88
CA HIS A 445 9.38 1.35 -1.74
C HIS A 445 10.30 2.31 -2.51
N SER A 446 11.59 2.21 -2.20
CA SER A 446 12.70 2.79 -2.96
C SER A 446 13.71 1.70 -3.33
N HIS A 447 14.48 1.91 -4.41
CA HIS A 447 15.62 1.06 -4.74
C HIS A 447 16.93 1.74 -4.41
N ILE A 448 17.93 0.96 -4.03
CA ILE A 448 19.28 1.45 -3.74
C ILE A 448 20.28 0.59 -4.50
N GLU A 449 21.05 1.24 -5.38
CA GLU A 449 22.09 0.59 -6.18
C GLU A 449 23.44 1.28 -5.95
N PHE A 450 24.52 0.49 -6.05
CA PHE A 450 25.89 0.98 -5.94
C PHE A 450 26.63 0.70 -7.24
N TYR A 451 27.40 1.67 -7.74
CA TYR A 451 28.20 1.54 -8.95
C TYR A 451 29.65 1.93 -8.73
N ARG A 452 30.55 1.26 -9.45
CA ARG A 452 31.98 1.58 -9.48
C ARG A 452 32.22 2.83 -10.35
N GLY A 453 33.00 3.77 -9.82
CA GLY A 453 33.39 5.02 -10.45
C GLY A 453 32.49 6.21 -10.10
N ASN A 454 32.85 7.37 -10.65
CA ASN A 454 32.01 8.57 -10.68
C ASN A 454 31.21 8.59 -11.99
N THR A 455 30.11 7.87 -12.04
CA THR A 455 29.43 7.53 -13.29
C THR A 455 28.10 8.26 -13.47
N GLY A 456 27.61 8.97 -12.45
CA GLY A 456 26.22 9.40 -12.40
C GLY A 456 25.29 8.18 -12.38
N LEU A 457 24.15 8.25 -13.06
CA LEU A 457 23.31 7.06 -13.26
C LEU A 457 23.76 6.36 -14.55
N PRO A 458 24.39 5.18 -14.48
CA PRO A 458 24.85 4.52 -15.69
C PRO A 458 23.66 4.13 -16.60
N PRO A 459 23.86 4.13 -17.93
CA PRO A 459 22.86 3.59 -18.84
C PRO A 459 22.62 2.11 -18.55
N ALA A 460 21.43 1.60 -18.85
CA ALA A 460 20.95 0.30 -18.38
C ALA A 460 21.90 -0.85 -18.73
N GLU A 461 22.49 -0.84 -19.93
CA GLU A 461 23.46 -1.83 -20.42
C GLU A 461 24.82 -1.78 -19.71
N ALA A 462 25.17 -0.66 -19.09
CA ALA A 462 26.39 -0.51 -18.31
C ALA A 462 26.20 -0.91 -16.84
N ARG A 463 24.97 -0.81 -16.30
CA ARG A 463 24.68 -1.08 -14.88
C ARG A 463 25.17 -2.47 -14.45
N ILE A 464 24.93 -3.51 -15.24
CA ILE A 464 25.34 -4.89 -14.90
C ILE A 464 26.85 -5.00 -14.66
N ARG A 465 27.68 -4.28 -15.43
CA ARG A 465 29.15 -4.33 -15.33
C ARG A 465 29.70 -3.45 -14.21
N LEU A 466 28.99 -2.38 -13.88
CA LEU A 466 29.44 -1.38 -12.90
C LEU A 466 28.88 -1.62 -11.51
N ARG A 467 27.78 -2.37 -11.37
CA ARG A 467 27.13 -2.62 -10.09
C ARG A 467 28.05 -3.28 -9.10
N ILE A 468 27.91 -2.86 -7.85
CA ILE A 468 28.60 -3.37 -6.68
C ILE A 468 27.54 -4.05 -5.81
N ASP A 469 27.86 -5.25 -5.33
CA ASP A 469 27.03 -5.96 -4.36
C ASP A 469 26.98 -5.16 -3.04
N PRO A 470 25.77 -4.77 -2.55
CA PRO A 470 25.62 -4.01 -1.31
C PRO A 470 26.35 -4.60 -0.10
N ALA A 471 26.45 -5.93 0.00
CA ALA A 471 27.15 -6.59 1.11
C ALA A 471 28.64 -6.24 1.15
N THR A 472 29.26 -5.99 -0.01
CA THR A 472 30.68 -5.61 -0.09
C THR A 472 30.95 -4.19 0.39
N VAL A 473 29.95 -3.31 0.34
CA VAL A 473 30.06 -1.92 0.80
C VAL A 473 30.16 -1.87 2.33
N PHE A 474 29.40 -2.72 3.03
CA PHE A 474 29.19 -2.64 4.48
C PHE A 474 29.80 -3.80 5.30
N ALA A 475 30.57 -4.70 4.69
CA ALA A 475 31.11 -5.91 5.33
C ALA A 475 31.86 -5.68 6.67
N ARG A 476 32.51 -4.52 6.88
CA ARG A 476 33.20 -4.20 8.16
C ARG A 476 32.31 -3.64 9.26
N MET A 477 31.15 -3.08 8.93
CA MET A 477 30.23 -2.56 9.95
C MET A 477 29.62 -3.70 10.76
N GLN A 478 29.48 -4.89 10.16
CA GLN A 478 28.94 -6.08 10.82
C GLN A 478 29.94 -6.69 11.83
N SER A 479 31.26 -6.60 11.59
CA SER A 479 32.26 -7.21 12.50
C SER A 479 32.44 -6.45 13.83
N VAL A 480 32.05 -5.17 13.89
CA VAL A 480 32.20 -4.35 15.11
C VAL A 480 30.99 -4.49 16.04
N ALA A 481 29.80 -4.75 15.49
CA ALA A 481 28.58 -4.88 16.28
C ALA A 481 28.47 -6.21 17.07
N GLY A 482 29.22 -7.25 16.68
CA GLY A 482 29.23 -8.56 17.37
C GLY A 482 30.31 -8.73 18.44
N ALA A 483 31.12 -7.69 18.71
CA ALA A 483 32.22 -7.73 19.68
C ALA A 483 31.92 -6.98 20.99
N ASN A 484 30.71 -6.43 21.14
CA ASN A 484 30.16 -5.83 22.36
C ASN A 484 28.94 -6.61 22.80
#